data_AF-A0A435BHP8-F1
#
_entry.id   AF-A0A435BHP8-F1
#
_cell.length_a   1.000
_cell.length_b   1.000
_cell.length_c   1.000
_cell.angle_alpha   90.00
_cell.angle_beta   90.00
_cell.angle_gamma   90.00
#
_symmetry.space_group_name_H-M   'P 1'
#
loop_
_entity.id
_entity.type
_entity.pdbx_description
1 polymer ?
#
loop_
_entity_poly.entity_id
_entity_poly.type
_entity_poly.pdbx_seq_one_letter_code
_entity_poly.pdbx_strand_id
1 'polypeptide(L)'
;MTGTHGPFNAFLNLRQMPVAHAELGPLAGLRLAVKDIYDVAGYRTGCGNPGKFADAHAASQTAPAVQIILDAGARFVGKTQTDELAFSLMGQNAHFPFPVNPAAPERVTGGSSSGSAAAVAGKLADIATGSDTGGSIRAPASFCGLIGLRTTHGRISLDGAMKLAPSFMG
;
A
#
# COMPACT_ATOMS: atom_id res chain seq x y z
N MET A 1 -0.69 -12.00 -11.94
CA MET A 1 -0.40 -12.48 -10.58
C MET A 1 -1.66 -12.27 -9.74
N THR A 2 -2.04 -13.25 -8.92
CA THR A 2 -3.26 -13.22 -8.08
C THR A 2 -3.03 -13.74 -6.65
N GLY A 3 -1.78 -14.03 -6.28
CA GLY A 3 -1.44 -14.62 -4.97
C GLY A 3 -1.10 -13.58 -3.90
N THR A 4 -1.36 -13.94 -2.65
CA THR A 4 -1.03 -13.18 -1.44
C THR A 4 -0.23 -14.04 -0.46
N HIS A 5 0.38 -13.43 0.56
CA HIS A 5 1.10 -14.16 1.60
C HIS A 5 0.95 -13.52 2.99
N GLY A 6 1.34 -14.28 4.01
CA GLY A 6 1.24 -13.90 5.42
C GLY A 6 -0.17 -14.03 5.99
N PRO A 7 -0.32 -13.89 7.32
CA PRO A 7 -1.64 -13.82 7.91
C PRO A 7 -2.36 -12.55 7.41
N PHE A 8 -3.68 -12.62 7.26
CA PHE A 8 -4.54 -11.51 6.82
C PHE A 8 -4.50 -11.12 5.35
N ASN A 9 -3.84 -11.88 4.46
CA ASN A 9 -3.79 -11.59 3.02
C ASN A 9 -3.31 -10.17 2.68
N ALA A 10 -2.52 -9.53 3.54
CA ALA A 10 -2.18 -8.12 3.38
C ALA A 10 -1.21 -7.87 2.21
N PHE A 11 -0.24 -8.76 2.00
CA PHE A 11 0.85 -8.59 1.04
C PHE A 11 0.65 -9.41 -0.22
N LEU A 12 1.05 -8.84 -1.36
CA LEU A 12 1.13 -9.54 -2.64
C LEU A 12 2.25 -10.57 -2.61
N ASN A 13 2.05 -11.74 -3.22
CA ASN A 13 3.07 -12.79 -3.32
C ASN A 13 4.10 -12.48 -4.43
N LEU A 14 4.90 -11.45 -4.20
CA LEU A 14 6.00 -10.99 -5.05
C LEU A 14 7.32 -11.57 -4.58
N ARG A 15 8.25 -11.80 -5.53
CA ARG A 15 9.64 -12.12 -5.20
C ARG A 15 10.21 -10.96 -4.39
N GLN A 16 10.64 -11.25 -3.16
CA GLN A 16 11.29 -10.28 -2.31
C GLN A 16 12.68 -9.94 -2.86
N MET A 17 12.95 -8.65 -2.94
CA MET A 17 14.19 -8.05 -3.39
C MET A 17 14.64 -7.01 -2.36
N PRO A 18 15.95 -6.87 -2.11
CA PRO A 18 16.46 -5.83 -1.23
C PRO A 18 16.04 -4.45 -1.74
N VAL A 19 15.48 -3.64 -0.86
CA VAL A 19 15.18 -2.22 -1.09
C VAL A 19 16.06 -1.42 -0.13
N ALA A 20 16.91 -0.58 -0.69
CA ALA A 20 17.78 0.28 0.11
C ALA A 20 16.95 1.27 0.95
N HIS A 21 17.38 1.49 2.18
CA HIS A 21 16.86 2.47 3.11
C HIS A 21 18.04 3.01 3.94
N ALA A 22 17.86 4.15 4.60
CA ALA A 22 18.90 4.67 5.49
C ALA A 22 19.03 3.80 6.75
N GLU A 23 20.25 3.57 7.22
CA GLU A 23 20.51 2.81 8.46
C GLU A 23 20.09 3.59 9.72
N LEU A 24 20.03 4.92 9.62
CA LEU A 24 19.66 5.84 10.70
C LEU A 24 18.59 6.82 10.22
N GLY A 25 17.82 7.36 11.16
CA GLY A 25 16.79 8.35 10.88
C GLY A 25 15.61 8.23 11.84
N PRO A 26 14.64 9.15 11.78
CA PRO A 26 13.50 9.16 12.70
C PRO A 26 12.58 7.95 12.57
N LEU A 27 12.68 7.18 11.48
CA LEU A 27 11.90 5.96 11.24
C LEU A 27 12.76 4.69 11.26
N ALA A 28 14.02 4.79 11.68
CA ALA A 28 14.91 3.63 11.78
C ALA A 28 14.30 2.56 12.70
N GLY A 29 14.35 1.30 12.25
CA GLY A 29 13.76 0.15 12.95
C GLY A 29 12.26 -0.08 12.68
N LEU A 30 11.56 0.86 12.03
CA LEU A 30 10.16 0.69 11.64
C LEU A 30 10.02 -0.06 10.31
N ARG A 31 8.96 -0.85 10.18
CA ARG A 31 8.60 -1.60 8.97
C ARG A 31 7.58 -0.84 8.13
N LEU A 32 7.89 -0.66 6.86
CA LEU A 32 7.06 0.02 5.87
C LEU A 32 6.40 -0.97 4.90
N ALA A 33 5.07 -1.00 4.91
CA ALA A 33 4.28 -1.62 3.86
C ALA A 33 3.89 -0.58 2.79
N VAL A 34 3.95 -0.93 1.51
CA VAL A 34 3.68 0.03 0.43
C VAL A 34 2.48 -0.43 -0.39
N LYS A 35 1.43 0.40 -0.52
CA LYS A 35 0.28 0.08 -1.38
C LYS A 35 0.73 -0.16 -2.83
N ASP A 36 0.19 -1.18 -3.49
CA ASP A 36 0.54 -1.55 -4.88
C ASP A 36 0.01 -0.60 -5.96
N ILE A 37 0.04 0.70 -5.67
CA ILE A 37 -0.12 1.78 -6.64
C ILE A 37 1.12 2.67 -6.71
N TYR A 38 2.04 2.53 -5.75
CA TYR A 38 3.31 3.24 -5.71
C TYR A 38 4.42 2.36 -6.25
N ASP A 39 5.29 2.97 -7.04
CA ASP A 39 6.49 2.36 -7.56
C ASP A 39 7.53 2.21 -6.46
N VAL A 40 8.18 1.05 -6.46
CA VAL A 40 9.35 0.72 -5.64
C VAL A 40 10.36 0.14 -6.60
N ALA A 41 11.58 0.67 -6.61
CA ALA A 41 12.61 0.26 -7.56
C ALA A 41 12.81 -1.27 -7.55
N GLY A 42 12.85 -1.89 -8.73
CA GLY A 42 12.95 -3.33 -8.92
C GLY A 42 11.62 -4.10 -8.85
N TYR A 43 10.52 -3.47 -8.39
CA TYR A 43 9.20 -4.09 -8.36
C TYR A 43 8.32 -3.60 -9.51
N ARG A 44 7.47 -4.49 -10.02
CA ARG A 44 6.35 -4.14 -10.89
C ARG A 44 5.20 -3.62 -10.03
N THR A 45 4.43 -2.66 -10.54
CA THR A 45 3.24 -2.12 -9.87
C THR A 45 1.99 -2.56 -10.60
N GLY A 46 1.17 -3.39 -9.96
CA GLY A 46 -0.01 -4.02 -10.57
C GLY A 46 -1.32 -3.27 -10.36
N CYS A 47 -1.40 -2.39 -9.35
CA CYS A 47 -2.61 -1.66 -9.00
C CYS A 47 -3.82 -2.57 -8.76
N GLY A 48 -3.59 -3.77 -8.22
CA GLY A 48 -4.66 -4.75 -8.01
C GLY A 48 -5.31 -5.27 -9.29
N ASN A 49 -4.71 -5.05 -10.48
CA ASN A 49 -5.21 -5.53 -11.77
C ASN A 49 -4.18 -6.49 -12.39
N PRO A 50 -4.52 -7.78 -12.64
CA PRO A 50 -3.57 -8.74 -13.20
C PRO A 50 -3.05 -8.40 -14.60
N GLY A 51 -3.87 -7.78 -15.46
CA GLY A 51 -3.47 -7.35 -16.81
C GLY A 51 -2.44 -6.24 -16.76
N LYS A 52 -2.70 -5.18 -15.98
CA LYS A 52 -1.75 -4.12 -15.70
C LYS A 52 -0.45 -4.66 -15.09
N PHE A 53 -0.55 -5.61 -14.16
CA PHE A 53 0.64 -6.27 -13.64
C PHE A 53 1.41 -7.00 -14.73
N ALA A 54 0.74 -7.68 -15.66
CA ALA A 54 1.37 -8.41 -16.77
C ALA A 54 2.06 -7.48 -17.78
N ASP A 55 1.54 -6.28 -17.98
CA ASP A 55 2.11 -5.26 -18.88
C ASP A 55 3.18 -4.38 -18.21
N ALA A 56 3.17 -4.29 -16.88
CA ALA A 56 4.11 -3.45 -16.14
C ALA A 56 5.55 -3.95 -16.24
N HIS A 57 6.50 -3.04 -16.39
CA HIS A 57 7.91 -3.32 -16.16
C HIS A 57 8.28 -3.06 -14.69
N ALA A 58 9.42 -3.62 -14.24
CA ALA A 58 9.95 -3.25 -12.94
C ALA A 58 10.31 -1.76 -12.95
N ALA A 59 9.91 -1.02 -11.91
CA ALA A 59 10.20 0.39 -11.81
C ALA A 59 11.71 0.62 -11.69
N SER A 60 12.24 1.59 -12.44
CA SER A 60 13.65 1.99 -12.34
C SER A 60 13.92 2.86 -11.11
N GLN A 61 12.89 3.53 -10.58
CA GLN A 61 12.96 4.43 -9.44
C GLN A 61 11.80 4.17 -8.48
N THR A 62 12.04 4.44 -7.20
CA THR A 62 11.00 4.43 -6.17
C THR A 62 10.25 5.75 -6.20
N ALA A 63 8.93 5.72 -6.03
CA ALA A 63 8.09 6.92 -5.94
C ALA A 63 8.62 7.87 -4.85
N PRO A 64 8.72 9.19 -5.08
CA PRO A 64 9.26 10.13 -4.08
C PRO A 64 8.56 10.06 -2.72
N ALA A 65 7.24 9.81 -2.71
CA ALA A 65 6.46 9.63 -1.49
C ALA A 65 6.87 8.39 -0.67
N VAL A 66 7.41 7.35 -1.31
CA VAL A 66 7.96 6.17 -0.65
C VAL A 66 9.44 6.40 -0.31
N GLN A 67 10.20 7.00 -1.23
CA GLN A 67 11.64 7.22 -1.06
C GLN A 67 11.95 8.05 0.19
N ILE A 68 11.18 9.11 0.45
CA ILE A 68 11.36 9.94 1.66
C ILE A 68 11.21 9.14 2.97
N ILE A 69 10.39 8.09 2.98
CA ILE A 69 10.17 7.24 4.15
C ILE A 69 11.34 6.25 4.30
N LEU A 70 11.87 5.74 3.19
CA LEU A 70 13.08 4.90 3.16
C LEU A 70 14.32 5.71 3.59
N ASP A 71 14.46 6.94 3.11
CA ASP A 71 15.54 7.86 3.46
C ASP A 71 15.48 8.28 4.94
N ALA A 72 14.29 8.26 5.54
CA ALA A 72 14.10 8.46 6.98
C ALA A 72 14.37 7.18 7.81
N GLY A 73 14.71 6.07 7.18
CA GLY A 73 15.19 4.84 7.80
C GLY A 73 14.16 3.71 7.94
N ALA A 74 12.95 3.87 7.41
CA ALA A 74 11.98 2.78 7.47
C ALA A 74 12.36 1.64 6.51
N ARG A 75 12.25 0.40 6.98
CA ARG A 75 12.57 -0.78 6.18
C ARG A 75 11.35 -1.26 5.42
N PHE A 76 11.43 -1.31 4.09
CA PHE A 76 10.41 -1.92 3.24
C PHE A 76 10.20 -3.40 3.57
N VAL A 77 8.94 -3.84 3.71
CA VAL A 77 8.59 -5.24 3.97
C VAL A 77 7.73 -5.90 2.88
N GLY A 78 7.14 -5.11 1.98
CA GLY A 78 6.39 -5.66 0.84
C GLY A 78 5.37 -4.71 0.23
N LYS A 79 4.94 -5.05 -0.99
CA LYS A 79 3.78 -4.41 -1.63
C LYS A 79 2.49 -5.00 -1.07
N THR A 80 1.54 -4.14 -0.75
CA THR A 80 0.24 -4.52 -0.18
C THR A 80 -0.86 -4.50 -1.22
N GLN A 81 -1.88 -5.32 -0.98
CA GLN A 81 -3.10 -5.33 -1.78
C GLN A 81 -3.80 -3.96 -1.79
N THR A 82 -4.54 -3.75 -2.87
CA THR A 82 -5.43 -2.61 -3.07
C THR A 82 -6.70 -3.09 -3.76
N ASP A 83 -7.80 -2.37 -3.57
CA ASP A 83 -8.91 -2.46 -4.53
C ASP A 83 -8.38 -2.18 -5.93
N GLU A 84 -8.96 -2.87 -6.92
CA GLU A 84 -8.53 -2.78 -8.30
C GLU A 84 -8.56 -1.33 -8.78
N LEU A 85 -7.42 -0.86 -9.29
CA LEU A 85 -7.19 0.52 -9.73
C LEU A 85 -7.53 1.57 -8.66
N ALA A 86 -7.42 1.20 -7.39
CA ALA A 86 -7.81 2.01 -6.23
C ALA A 86 -9.29 2.44 -6.22
N PHE A 87 -10.16 1.81 -7.02
CA PHE A 87 -11.54 2.23 -7.27
C PHE A 87 -12.57 1.41 -6.49
N SER A 88 -12.54 1.53 -5.16
CA SER A 88 -13.58 1.07 -4.23
C SER A 88 -13.23 1.56 -2.82
N LEU A 89 -14.16 1.36 -1.88
CA LEU A 89 -13.97 1.59 -0.44
C LEU A 89 -14.16 0.32 0.39
N MET A 90 -14.39 -0.83 -0.24
CA MET A 90 -14.70 -2.08 0.45
C MET A 90 -13.47 -2.91 0.77
N GLY A 91 -12.34 -2.72 0.07
CA GLY A 91 -11.15 -3.54 0.29
C GLY A 91 -11.25 -4.95 -0.29
N GLN A 92 -12.18 -5.17 -1.22
CA GLN A 92 -12.40 -6.44 -1.91
C GLN A 92 -11.97 -6.31 -3.36
N ASN A 93 -11.06 -7.19 -3.77
CA ASN A 93 -10.58 -7.27 -5.14
C ASN A 93 -10.82 -8.69 -5.65
N ALA A 94 -11.62 -8.83 -6.71
CA ALA A 94 -12.04 -10.14 -7.23
C ALA A 94 -10.87 -11.04 -7.67
N HIS A 95 -9.70 -10.46 -7.95
CA HIS A 95 -8.52 -11.18 -8.40
C HIS A 95 -7.66 -11.76 -7.27
N PHE A 96 -7.92 -11.40 -6.01
CA PHE A 96 -7.06 -11.75 -4.87
C PHE A 96 -7.89 -12.19 -3.65
N PRO A 97 -7.34 -13.04 -2.76
CA PRO A 97 -7.96 -13.30 -1.46
C PRO A 97 -8.13 -12.00 -0.68
N PHE A 98 -9.32 -11.76 -0.12
CA PHE A 98 -9.60 -10.48 0.55
C PHE A 98 -8.70 -10.26 1.78
N PRO A 99 -8.14 -9.05 1.98
CA PRO A 99 -7.49 -8.67 3.22
C PRO A 99 -8.43 -8.82 4.42
N VAL A 100 -7.95 -9.47 5.47
CA VAL A 100 -8.73 -9.75 6.69
C VAL A 100 -8.52 -8.63 7.69
N ASN A 101 -9.60 -8.15 8.32
CA ASN A 101 -9.53 -7.20 9.41
C ASN A 101 -9.18 -7.94 10.72
N PRO A 102 -8.00 -7.72 11.33
CA PRO A 102 -7.60 -8.47 12.53
C PRO A 102 -8.50 -8.24 13.74
N ALA A 103 -9.15 -7.09 13.83
CA ALA A 103 -10.07 -6.75 14.93
C ALA A 103 -11.49 -7.29 14.69
N ALA A 104 -11.85 -7.62 13.44
CA ALA A 104 -13.16 -8.13 13.06
C ALA A 104 -13.06 -9.02 11.80
N PRO A 105 -12.59 -10.28 11.91
CA PRO A 105 -12.26 -11.12 10.75
C PRO A 105 -13.40 -11.34 9.75
N GLU A 106 -14.65 -11.30 10.22
CA GLU A 106 -15.87 -11.44 9.40
C GLU A 106 -16.39 -10.09 8.84
N ARG A 107 -15.54 -9.06 8.81
CA ARG A 107 -15.84 -7.73 8.29
C ARG A 107 -14.75 -7.28 7.34
N VAL A 108 -15.13 -6.38 6.44
CA VAL A 108 -14.17 -5.78 5.52
C VAL A 108 -13.12 -4.95 6.26
N THR A 109 -11.93 -4.92 5.69
CA THR A 109 -10.88 -3.96 6.08
C THR A 109 -11.20 -2.55 5.63
N GLY A 110 -12.10 -2.39 4.65
CA GLY A 110 -12.28 -1.16 3.92
C GLY A 110 -11.20 -0.96 2.87
N GLY A 111 -11.34 0.04 2.02
CA GLY A 111 -10.45 0.27 0.91
C GLY A 111 -10.40 1.73 0.47
N SER A 112 -9.64 2.06 -0.58
CA SER A 112 -8.89 1.11 -1.40
C SER A 112 -7.53 0.68 -0.85
N SER A 113 -7.06 1.24 0.27
CA SER A 113 -5.78 0.88 0.90
C SER A 113 -5.91 -0.31 1.86
N SER A 114 -6.58 -1.38 1.40
CA SER A 114 -7.03 -2.51 2.23
C SER A 114 -5.89 -3.36 2.79
N GLY A 115 -4.93 -3.76 1.95
CA GLY A 115 -3.76 -4.50 2.39
C GLY A 115 -2.87 -3.68 3.32
N SER A 116 -2.79 -2.37 3.11
CA SER A 116 -2.04 -1.44 3.96
C SER A 116 -2.62 -1.39 5.37
N ALA A 117 -3.94 -1.27 5.49
CA ALA A 117 -4.62 -1.28 6.79
C ALA A 117 -4.51 -2.65 7.47
N ALA A 118 -4.71 -3.75 6.74
CA ALA A 118 -4.55 -5.10 7.28
C ALA A 118 -3.12 -5.37 7.78
N ALA A 119 -2.09 -4.90 7.06
CA ALA A 119 -0.70 -5.06 7.46
C ALA A 119 -0.38 -4.34 8.78
N VAL A 120 -0.85 -3.09 8.95
CA VAL A 120 -0.58 -2.31 10.16
C VAL A 120 -1.41 -2.81 11.33
N ALA A 121 -2.72 -3.02 11.14
CA ALA A 121 -3.59 -3.57 12.18
C ALA A 121 -3.14 -4.96 12.64
N GLY A 122 -2.61 -5.76 11.71
CA GLY A 122 -2.08 -7.10 11.97
C GLY A 122 -0.66 -7.11 12.52
N LYS A 123 -0.07 -5.95 12.79
CA LYS A 123 1.31 -5.77 13.28
C LYS A 123 2.37 -6.41 12.37
N LEU A 124 2.07 -6.56 11.07
CA LEU A 124 3.02 -7.03 10.06
C LEU A 124 3.90 -5.89 9.51
N ALA A 125 3.40 -4.66 9.60
CA ALA A 125 4.13 -3.43 9.39
C ALA A 125 3.80 -2.43 10.51
N ASP A 126 4.67 -1.44 10.71
CA ASP A 126 4.47 -0.40 11.72
C ASP A 126 3.83 0.84 11.09
N ILE A 127 4.14 1.09 9.82
CA ILE A 127 3.56 2.14 8.98
C ILE A 127 3.26 1.59 7.58
N ALA A 128 2.30 2.20 6.90
CA ALA A 128 2.00 1.86 5.51
C ALA A 128 1.63 3.09 4.68
N THR A 129 1.99 3.04 3.39
CA THR A 129 1.46 4.03 2.43
C THR A 129 0.05 3.66 2.00
N GLY A 130 -0.73 4.65 1.61
CA GLY A 130 -2.03 4.49 0.97
C GLY A 130 -2.28 5.65 0.02
N SER A 131 -3.44 5.68 -0.62
CA SER A 131 -3.93 6.87 -1.33
C SER A 131 -5.36 7.16 -0.92
N ASP A 132 -5.75 8.42 -0.97
CA ASP A 132 -7.08 8.88 -0.60
C ASP A 132 -7.63 9.85 -1.65
N THR A 133 -8.50 9.34 -2.52
CA THR A 133 -9.28 10.16 -3.47
C THR A 133 -10.64 10.55 -2.88
N GLY A 134 -11.31 9.60 -2.21
CA GLY A 134 -12.64 9.79 -1.64
C GLY A 134 -12.82 9.15 -0.26
N GLY A 135 -11.72 8.83 0.44
CA GLY A 135 -11.74 8.13 1.73
C GLY A 135 -10.78 6.95 1.80
N SER A 136 -10.00 6.67 0.75
CA SER A 136 -9.28 5.40 0.60
C SER A 136 -8.12 5.15 1.58
N ILE A 137 -7.74 6.13 2.41
CA ILE A 137 -6.92 5.94 3.62
C ILE A 137 -7.81 5.97 4.87
N ARG A 138 -8.70 6.97 4.97
CA ARG A 138 -9.48 7.25 6.18
C ARG A 138 -10.52 6.18 6.50
N ALA A 139 -11.21 5.65 5.49
CA ALA A 139 -12.20 4.58 5.66
C ALA A 139 -11.57 3.28 6.19
N PRO A 140 -10.52 2.71 5.55
CA PRO A 140 -9.91 1.50 6.08
C PRO A 140 -9.21 1.71 7.43
N ALA A 141 -8.67 2.92 7.69
CA ALA A 141 -8.15 3.24 9.01
C ALA A 141 -9.24 3.20 10.08
N SER A 142 -10.41 3.81 9.82
CA SER A 142 -11.56 3.75 10.73
C SER A 142 -12.01 2.31 11.00
N PHE A 143 -12.13 1.49 9.95
CA PHE A 143 -12.63 0.11 10.08
C PHE A 143 -11.65 -0.81 10.80
N CYS A 144 -10.34 -0.55 10.65
CA CYS A 144 -9.28 -1.38 11.24
C CYS A 144 -8.74 -0.81 12.56
N GLY A 145 -9.33 0.27 13.11
CA GLY A 145 -8.91 0.85 14.39
C GLY A 145 -7.54 1.53 14.34
N LEU A 146 -7.23 2.21 13.23
CA LEU A 146 -5.95 2.87 12.97
C LEU A 146 -6.09 4.38 12.82
N ILE A 147 -4.96 5.09 12.90
CA ILE A 147 -4.85 6.49 12.48
C ILE A 147 -4.57 6.52 10.98
N GLY A 148 -5.45 7.18 10.22
CA GLY A 148 -5.29 7.41 8.78
C GLY A 148 -5.10 8.89 8.47
N LEU A 149 -3.93 9.26 7.96
CA LEU A 149 -3.61 10.64 7.61
C LEU A 149 -3.82 10.89 6.11
N ARG A 150 -4.75 11.79 5.78
CA ARG A 150 -4.88 12.39 4.44
C ARG A 150 -4.36 13.82 4.49
N THR A 151 -3.27 14.07 3.79
CA THR A 151 -2.64 15.40 3.78
C THR A 151 -3.43 16.41 2.94
N THR A 152 -3.12 17.70 3.11
CA THR A 152 -3.59 18.74 2.18
C THR A 152 -3.21 18.36 0.76
N HIS A 153 -4.16 18.47 -0.17
CA HIS A 153 -3.94 18.13 -1.58
C HIS A 153 -2.71 18.85 -2.15
N GLY A 154 -1.90 18.12 -2.92
CA GLY A 154 -0.64 18.62 -3.50
C GLY A 154 0.56 18.67 -2.54
N ARG A 155 0.38 18.35 -1.25
CA ARG A 155 1.51 18.31 -0.29
C ARG A 155 2.50 17.19 -0.59
N ILE A 156 2.00 16.04 -1.03
CA ILE A 156 2.80 14.85 -1.36
C ILE A 156 2.77 14.65 -2.87
N SER A 157 3.92 14.44 -3.49
CA SER A 157 4.01 14.16 -4.93
C SER A 157 3.27 12.86 -5.28
N LEU A 158 2.59 12.87 -6.41
CA LEU A 158 1.96 11.68 -7.01
C LEU A 158 2.85 11.02 -8.07
N ASP A 159 4.10 11.45 -8.22
CA ASP A 159 5.03 10.85 -9.17
C ASP A 159 5.40 9.43 -8.74
N GLY A 160 5.52 8.52 -9.71
CA GLY A 160 5.67 7.09 -9.44
C GLY A 160 4.44 6.46 -8.75
N ALA A 161 3.27 7.10 -8.80
CA ALA A 161 2.02 6.52 -8.33
C ALA A 161 0.98 6.43 -9.45
N MET A 162 0.15 5.38 -9.43
CA MET A 162 -1.05 5.32 -10.26
C MET A 162 -2.10 6.31 -9.75
N LYS A 163 -2.55 7.20 -10.64
CA LYS A 163 -3.44 8.31 -10.30
C LYS A 163 -4.86 7.98 -10.74
N LEU A 164 -5.74 7.65 -9.78
CA LEU A 164 -7.17 7.41 -10.06
C LEU A 164 -7.87 8.70 -10.52
N ALA A 165 -7.70 9.79 -9.75
CA ALA A 165 -8.23 11.11 -10.06
C ALA A 165 -7.25 12.18 -9.53
N PRO A 166 -6.29 12.66 -10.35
CA PRO A 166 -5.18 13.50 -9.90
C PRO A 166 -5.60 14.76 -9.15
N SER A 167 -6.74 15.37 -9.46
CA SER A 167 -7.23 16.59 -8.82
C SER A 167 -7.81 16.39 -7.41
N PHE A 168 -8.01 15.14 -6.98
CA PHE A 168 -8.61 14.80 -5.69
C PHE A 168 -7.72 13.89 -4.84
N MET A 169 -6.83 13.12 -5.48
CA MET A 169 -5.92 12.19 -4.83
C MET A 169 -4.91 12.89 -3.93
N GLY A 170 -4.65 12.30 -2.77
CA GLY A 170 -3.55 12.67 -1.86
C GLY A 170 -3.27 11.57 -0.84
#